data_AF-A0A9P9ERF8-F1
#
_entry.id   AF-A0A9P9ERF8-F1
#
_cell.length_a   1.000
_cell.length_b   1.000
_cell.length_c   1.000
_cell.angle_alpha   90.00
_cell.angle_beta   90.00
_cell.angle_gamma   90.00
#
_symmetry.space_group_name_H-M   'P 1'
#
loop_
_entity.id
_entity.type
_entity.pdbx_description
1 polymer ?
#
loop_
_entity_poly.entity_id
_entity_poly.type
_entity_poly.pdbx_seq_one_letter_code
_entity_poly.pdbx_strand_id
1 'polypeptide(L)'
;MEHFNIEPEMVSTLQAMSDNDLHALEKSYRETTRDKEVEVHIYVLFIIFQRTFSTKHLAHAAQRAKELADNTPVAHPDSHRWSNILDMMSAVLVRYSDQANKKPTTSRAQ
;
A
#
# COMPACT_ATOMS: atom_id res chain seq x y z
N MET A 1 8.77 -6.91 -4.62
CA MET A 1 7.60 -7.43 -5.37
C MET A 1 7.19 -8.82 -4.91
N GLU A 2 8.02 -9.55 -4.15
CA GLU A 2 7.76 -10.94 -3.75
C GLU A 2 6.57 -11.16 -2.80
N HIS A 3 5.96 -10.08 -2.28
CA HIS A 3 4.82 -10.16 -1.37
C HIS A 3 3.46 -10.09 -2.07
N PHE A 4 3.42 -9.66 -3.34
CA PHE A 4 2.18 -9.50 -4.11
C PHE A 4 2.05 -10.58 -5.17
N ASN A 5 0.88 -11.21 -5.26
CA ASN A 5 0.52 -12.13 -6.33
C ASN A 5 -0.09 -11.39 -7.53
N ILE A 6 0.71 -10.50 -8.12
CA ILE A 6 0.34 -9.69 -9.29
C ILE A 6 1.25 -10.11 -10.45
N GLU A 7 0.65 -10.35 -11.62
CA GLU A 7 1.38 -10.75 -12.81
C GLU A 7 2.47 -9.72 -13.18
N PRO A 8 3.68 -10.14 -13.57
CA PRO A 8 4.79 -9.22 -13.85
C PRO A 8 4.48 -8.17 -14.92
N GLU A 9 3.67 -8.54 -15.92
CA GLU A 9 3.19 -7.64 -16.96
C GLU A 9 2.28 -6.53 -16.39
N MET A 10 1.39 -6.90 -15.47
CA MET A 10 0.51 -5.96 -14.78
C MET A 10 1.33 -5.06 -13.86
N VAL A 11 2.33 -5.59 -13.14
CA VAL A 11 3.27 -4.77 -12.36
C VAL A 11 3.96 -3.73 -13.23
N SER A 12 4.52 -4.15 -14.37
CA SER A 12 5.22 -3.26 -15.30
C SER A 12 4.29 -2.17 -15.84
N THR A 13 3.06 -2.54 -16.16
CA THR A 13 2.01 -1.60 -16.61
C THR A 13 1.68 -0.57 -15.53
N LEU A 14 1.40 -1.01 -14.31
CA LEU A 14 1.08 -0.13 -13.19
C LEU A 14 2.26 0.80 -12.84
N GLN A 15 3.50 0.32 -12.95
CA GLN A 15 4.68 1.15 -12.72
C GLN A 15 4.93 2.18 -13.83
N ALA A 16 4.46 1.92 -15.06
CA ALA A 16 4.58 2.85 -16.18
C ALA A 16 3.44 3.90 -16.23
N MET A 17 2.32 3.66 -15.54
CA MET A 17 1.18 4.59 -15.48
C MET A 17 1.57 5.95 -14.91
N SER A 18 0.89 7.01 -15.36
CA SER A 18 1.04 8.35 -14.79
C SER A 18 0.40 8.44 -13.41
N ASP A 19 0.76 9.46 -12.63
CA ASP A 19 0.15 9.67 -11.30
C ASP A 19 -1.36 9.90 -11.41
N ASN A 20 -1.82 10.58 -12.46
CA ASN A 20 -3.24 10.80 -12.72
C ASN A 20 -3.97 9.48 -12.99
N ASP A 21 -3.36 8.59 -13.78
CA ASP A 21 -3.93 7.27 -14.10
C ASP A 21 -3.98 6.40 -12.84
N LEU A 22 -2.92 6.40 -12.03
CA LEU A 22 -2.89 5.68 -10.76
C LEU A 22 -3.96 6.18 -9.79
N HIS A 23 -4.20 7.48 -9.72
CA HIS A 23 -5.27 8.05 -8.90
C HIS A 23 -6.67 7.75 -9.44
N ALA A 24 -6.85 7.71 -10.76
CA ALA A 24 -8.10 7.26 -11.36
C ALA A 24 -8.35 5.77 -11.04
N LEU A 25 -7.30 4.96 -11.09
CA LEU A 25 -7.36 3.54 -10.79
C LEU A 25 -7.64 3.27 -9.30
N GLU A 26 -6.99 3.98 -8.38
CA GLU A 26 -7.27 3.92 -6.93
C GLU A 26 -8.75 4.16 -6.65
N LYS A 27 -9.35 5.18 -7.29
CA LYS A 27 -10.78 5.46 -7.13
C LYS A 27 -11.66 4.31 -7.63
N SER A 28 -11.29 3.69 -8.75
CA SER A 28 -12.06 2.57 -9.32
C SER A 28 -12.07 1.34 -8.41
N TYR A 29 -10.99 1.10 -7.67
CA TYR A 29 -10.85 -0.04 -6.76
C TYR A 29 -11.30 0.24 -5.32
N ARG A 30 -11.72 1.47 -5.01
CA ARG A 30 -12.09 1.86 -3.65
C ARG A 30 -13.14 0.93 -3.03
N GLU A 31 -14.12 0.50 -3.82
CA GLU A 31 -15.27 -0.28 -3.36
C GLU A 31 -15.13 -1.78 -3.64
N THR A 32 -14.04 -2.24 -4.26
CA THR A 32 -13.91 -3.68 -4.53
C THR A 32 -13.71 -4.47 -3.25
N THR A 33 -14.32 -5.65 -3.20
CA THR A 33 -14.17 -6.66 -2.15
C THR A 33 -13.62 -7.97 -2.67
N ARG A 34 -13.33 -8.05 -3.99
CA ARG A 34 -12.74 -9.25 -4.59
C ARG A 34 -11.25 -9.30 -4.26
N ASP A 35 -10.82 -10.35 -3.58
CA ASP A 35 -9.46 -10.53 -3.06
C ASP A 35 -8.35 -10.10 -4.04
N LYS A 36 -8.40 -10.58 -5.29
CA LYS A 36 -7.42 -10.22 -6.33
C LYS A 36 -7.42 -8.73 -6.68
N GLU A 37 -8.59 -8.10 -6.70
CA GLU A 37 -8.71 -6.67 -7.01
C GLU A 37 -8.29 -5.81 -5.81
N VAL A 38 -8.55 -6.27 -4.59
CA VAL A 38 -8.05 -5.62 -3.38
C VAL A 38 -6.52 -5.70 -3.32
N GLU A 39 -5.90 -6.81 -3.73
CA GLU A 39 -4.44 -6.93 -3.80
C GLU A 39 -3.83 -5.94 -4.79
N VAL A 40 -4.43 -5.81 -5.98
CA VAL A 40 -4.03 -4.78 -6.97
C VAL A 40 -4.23 -3.38 -6.42
N HIS A 41 -5.34 -3.12 -5.72
CA HIS A 41 -5.60 -1.82 -5.09
C HIS A 41 -4.54 -1.46 -4.04
N ILE A 42 -4.18 -2.40 -3.17
CA ILE A 42 -3.11 -2.22 -2.17
C ILE A 42 -1.79 -1.91 -2.88
N TYR A 43 -1.49 -2.59 -3.98
CA TYR A 43 -0.29 -2.32 -4.76
C TYR A 43 -0.29 -0.94 -5.43
N VAL A 44 -1.42 -0.50 -6.00
CA VAL A 44 -1.59 0.85 -6.56
C VAL A 44 -1.35 1.91 -5.49
N LEU A 45 -1.96 1.76 -4.31
CA LEU A 45 -1.73 2.67 -3.17
C LEU A 45 -0.26 2.71 -2.76
N PHE A 46 0.43 1.57 -2.81
CA PHE A 46 1.86 1.49 -2.52
C PHE A 46 2.72 2.22 -3.57
N ILE A 47 2.42 2.09 -4.87
CA ILE A 47 3.11 2.83 -5.93
C ILE A 47 2.91 4.34 -5.73
N ILE A 48 1.68 4.78 -5.48
CA ILE A 48 1.38 6.20 -5.21
C ILE A 48 2.19 6.69 -4.00
N PHE A 49 2.26 5.90 -2.93
CA PHE A 49 3.12 6.20 -1.79
C PHE A 49 4.60 6.30 -2.19
N GLN A 50 5.14 5.36 -2.96
CA GLN A 50 6.56 5.41 -3.36
C GLN A 50 6.91 6.66 -4.17
N ARG A 51 5.96 7.18 -4.97
CA ARG A 51 6.16 8.38 -5.78
C ARG A 51 5.96 9.68 -4.99
N THR A 52 4.95 9.72 -4.12
CA THR A 52 4.52 10.95 -3.42
C THR A 52 5.03 11.06 -1.99
N PHE A 53 5.56 9.97 -1.43
CA PHE A 53 5.87 9.79 -0.01
C PHE A 53 4.69 10.10 0.94
N SER A 54 3.46 10.07 0.43
CA SER A 54 2.27 10.36 1.23
C SER A 54 1.89 9.16 2.09
N THR A 55 2.17 9.26 3.39
CA THR A 55 1.85 8.22 4.38
C THR A 55 0.36 7.90 4.47
N LYS A 56 -0.53 8.78 3.98
CA LYS A 56 -1.97 8.51 3.89
C LYS A 56 -2.28 7.33 2.97
N HIS A 57 -1.61 7.24 1.82
CA HIS A 57 -1.81 6.11 0.89
C HIS A 57 -1.25 4.82 1.47
N LEU A 58 -0.12 4.89 2.17
CA LEU A 58 0.47 3.74 2.85
C LEU A 58 -0.40 3.24 4.01
N ALA A 59 -0.96 4.14 4.81
CA ALA A 59 -1.90 3.80 5.88
C ALA A 59 -3.18 3.17 5.31
N HIS A 60 -3.68 3.68 4.19
CA HIS A 60 -4.83 3.08 3.50
C HIS A 60 -4.50 1.67 2.97
N ALA A 61 -3.32 1.47 2.37
CA ALA A 61 -2.85 0.17 1.92
C ALA A 61 -2.76 -0.84 3.09
N ALA A 62 -2.20 -0.43 4.21
CA ALA A 62 -2.12 -1.25 5.42
C ALA A 62 -3.51 -1.62 5.96
N GLN A 63 -4.43 -0.64 6.02
CA GLN A 63 -5.80 -0.88 6.48
C GLN A 63 -6.53 -1.91 5.62
N ARG A 64 -6.40 -1.84 4.29
CA ARG A 64 -7.02 -2.81 3.37
C ARG A 64 -6.40 -4.21 3.52
N ALA A 65 -5.08 -4.30 3.69
CA ALA A 65 -4.40 -5.57 3.96
C ALA A 65 -4.87 -6.21 5.29
N LYS A 66 -5.06 -5.37 6.32
CA LYS A 66 -5.60 -5.80 7.61
C LYS A 66 -7.03 -6.33 7.50
N GLU A 67 -7.91 -5.62 6.80
CA GLU A 67 -9.29 -6.08 6.55
C GLU A 67 -9.31 -7.46 5.89
N LEU A 68 -8.43 -7.72 4.93
CA LEU A 68 -8.31 -9.03 4.31
C LEU A 68 -7.77 -10.09 5.28
N ALA A 69 -6.71 -9.77 6.02
CA ALA A 69 -6.13 -10.69 7.00
C ALA A 69 -7.13 -11.09 8.09
N ASP A 70 -7.91 -10.13 8.60
CA ASP A 70 -8.91 -10.35 9.65
C ASP A 70 -10.12 -11.16 9.14
N ASN A 71 -10.52 -10.99 7.87
CA ASN A 71 -11.66 -11.69 7.27
C ASN A 71 -11.30 -13.03 6.61
N THR A 72 -10.02 -13.30 6.36
CA THR A 72 -9.56 -14.53 5.74
C THR A 72 -9.30 -15.58 6.82
N PRO A 73 -9.97 -16.75 6.79
CA PRO A 73 -9.74 -17.81 7.77
C PRO A 73 -8.27 -18.24 7.82
N VAL A 74 -7.75 -18.53 9.01
CA VAL A 74 -6.34 -18.94 9.21
C VAL A 74 -5.97 -20.18 8.37
N ALA A 75 -6.91 -21.08 8.12
CA ALA A 75 -6.71 -22.26 7.28
C ALA A 75 -6.68 -21.97 5.77
N HIS A 76 -7.01 -20.74 5.35
CA HIS A 76 -7.01 -20.35 3.95
C HIS A 76 -5.57 -20.07 3.48
N PRO A 77 -5.16 -20.55 2.29
CA PRO A 77 -3.80 -20.36 1.76
C PRO A 77 -3.35 -18.88 1.71
N ASP A 78 -4.29 -17.98 1.51
CA ASP A 78 -4.01 -16.54 1.38
C ASP A 78 -3.87 -15.80 2.71
N SER A 79 -4.22 -16.42 3.85
CA SER A 79 -4.15 -15.78 5.18
C SER A 79 -2.72 -15.31 5.51
N HIS A 80 -1.72 -16.16 5.22
CA HIS A 80 -0.32 -15.81 5.36
C HIS A 80 0.11 -14.69 4.40
N ARG A 81 -0.45 -14.65 3.18
CA ARG A 81 -0.13 -13.60 2.20
C ARG A 81 -0.61 -12.24 2.69
N TRP A 82 -1.86 -12.14 3.15
CA TRP A 82 -2.40 -10.88 3.67
C TRP A 82 -1.66 -10.38 4.90
N SER A 83 -1.28 -11.31 5.80
CA SER A 83 -0.47 -10.99 6.97
C SER A 83 0.91 -10.44 6.56
N ASN A 84 1.59 -11.07 5.62
CA ASN A 84 2.89 -10.61 5.12
C ASN A 84 2.80 -9.22 4.45
N ILE A 85 1.75 -8.97 3.67
CA ILE A 85 1.52 -7.65 3.06
C ILE A 85 1.28 -6.60 4.14
N LEU A 86 0.45 -6.90 5.15
CA LEU A 86 0.19 -6.02 6.27
C LEU A 86 1.47 -5.68 7.05
N ASP A 87 2.27 -6.69 7.38
CA ASP A 87 3.53 -6.52 8.11
C ASP A 87 4.49 -5.62 7.33
N MET A 88 4.62 -5.84 6.02
CA MET A 88 5.44 -5.01 5.15
C MET A 88 4.96 -3.55 5.17
N MET A 89 3.66 -3.29 4.98
CA MET A 89 3.13 -1.92 4.97
C MET A 89 3.28 -1.23 6.32
N SER A 90 3.04 -1.96 7.41
CA SER A 90 3.17 -1.45 8.78
C SER A 90 4.63 -1.11 9.10
N ALA A 91 5.57 -1.97 8.72
CA ALA A 91 7.00 -1.71 8.91
C ALA A 91 7.47 -0.48 8.13
N VAL A 92 7.00 -0.29 6.88
CA VAL A 92 7.29 0.92 6.11
C VAL A 92 6.66 2.14 6.79
N LEU A 93 5.42 2.05 7.26
CA LEU A 93 4.73 3.18 7.88
C LEU A 93 5.45 3.66 9.15
N VAL A 94 5.86 2.73 10.02
CA VAL A 94 6.64 3.05 11.23
C VAL A 94 7.93 3.79 10.87
N ARG A 95 8.68 3.28 9.88
CA ARG A 95 9.94 3.90 9.43
C ARG A 95 9.74 5.33 8.94
N TYR A 96 8.68 5.58 8.17
CA TYR A 96 8.41 6.92 7.62
C TYR A 96 7.81 7.89 8.64
N SER A 97 6.99 7.40 9.57
CA SER A 97 6.53 8.21 10.72
C SER A 97 7.69 8.64 11.61
N ASP A 98 8.65 7.76 11.87
CA ASP A 98 9.86 8.09 12.64
C ASP A 98 10.76 9.10 11.92
N GLN A 99 10.87 9.02 10.60
CA GLN A 99 11.63 10.00 9.80
C GLN A 99 10.96 11.38 9.77
N ALA A 100 9.62 11.44 9.71
CA ALA A 100 8.88 12.69 9.81
C ALA A 100 9.10 13.39 11.17
N ASN A 101 9.24 12.60 12.24
CA ASN A 101 9.46 13.09 13.60
C ASN A 101 10.92 13.52 13.89
N LYS A 102 11.86 13.21 12.98
CA LYS A 102 13.28 13.57 13.10
C LYS A 102 13.68 14.82 12.33
N LYS A 103 12.77 15.51 11.63
CA LYS A 103 13.10 16.82 11.03
C LYS A 103 13.29 17.84 12.16
N PRO A 104 14.48 18.43 12.36
CA PRO A 104 14.62 19.55 13.27
C PRO A 104 13.82 20.71 12.68
N THR A 105 12.83 21.19 13.42
CA THR A 105 12.33 22.54 13.26
C THR A 105 13.47 23.49 13.62
N THR A 106 14.37 23.74 12.66
CA THR A 106 15.27 24.89 12.77
C THR A 106 14.41 26.12 12.58
N SER A 107 13.80 26.52 13.71
CA SER A 107 13.28 27.84 13.96
C SER A 107 14.37 28.82 13.54
N ARG A 108 14.17 29.46 12.39
CA ARG A 108 14.96 30.61 11.99
C ARG A 108 14.52 31.75 12.89
N ALA A 109 15.11 31.80 14.07
CA ALA A 109 15.08 32.97 14.92
C ALA A 109 16.05 34.01 14.34
N GLN A 110 15.44 35.11 13.89
CA GLN A 110 15.95 36.49 13.77
C GLN A 110 17.18 36.73 12.89
#